data_AF-A0A0A1P7T5-F1
#
_entry.id   AF-A0A0A1P7T5-F1
#
_cell.length_a   1.000
_cell.length_b   1.000
_cell.length_c   1.000
_cell.angle_alpha   90.00
_cell.angle_beta   90.00
_cell.angle_gamma   90.00
#
_symmetry.space_group_name_H-M   'P 1'
#
loop_
_entity.id
_entity.type
_entity.pdbx_description
1 polymer ?
#
loop_
_entity_poly.entity_id
_entity_poly.type
_entity_poly.pdbx_seq_one_letter_code
_entity_poly.pdbx_strand_id
1 'polypeptide(L)'
;MREGMYGIDFTTGGDAGMGMFVFEGGRVYGADRGTARYDGSYEIDAVTKQVRLRLKVTFPPHVMTVFGLEYPFEWSVDCEAALDPLKDEGQVLVDNSIGQRLIAHYLFLRPLPGAPALMQ
;
A
#
# COMPACT_ATOMS: atom_id res chain seq x y z
N MET A 1 -2.72 4.07 -11.52
CA MET A 1 -3.66 3.08 -10.93
C MET A 1 -5.05 3.60 -11.15
N ARG A 2 -6.00 2.70 -11.37
CA ARG A 2 -7.42 3.06 -11.38
C ARG A 2 -7.81 3.61 -10.01
N GLU A 3 -8.69 4.62 -9.98
CA GLU A 3 -9.27 5.09 -8.73
C GLU A 3 -10.23 4.04 -8.15
N GLY A 4 -10.09 3.76 -6.86
CA GLY A 4 -10.85 2.68 -6.24
C GLY A 4 -10.34 2.20 -4.90
N MET A 5 -11.05 1.21 -4.39
CA MET A 5 -10.70 0.48 -3.19
C MET A 5 -9.92 -0.78 -3.56
N TYR A 6 -8.83 -1.03 -2.84
CA TYR A 6 -7.94 -2.16 -3.04
C TYR A 6 -7.78 -2.93 -1.73
N GLY A 7 -7.86 -4.26 -1.81
CA GLY A 7 -7.42 -5.14 -0.76
C GLY A 7 -5.92 -5.37 -0.90
N ILE A 8 -5.20 -5.36 0.22
CA ILE A 8 -3.76 -5.57 0.26
C ILE A 8 -3.46 -6.68 1.24
N ASP A 9 -2.86 -7.77 0.77
CA ASP A 9 -2.23 -8.77 1.62
C ASP A 9 -0.74 -8.55 1.58
N PHE A 10 -0.06 -8.64 2.71
CA PHE A 10 1.38 -8.45 2.76
C PHE A 10 2.05 -9.45 3.69
N THR A 11 3.24 -9.89 3.29
CA THR A 11 4.01 -10.88 4.03
C THR A 11 5.45 -10.43 4.19
N THR A 12 5.98 -10.66 5.38
CA THR A 12 7.42 -10.65 5.66
C THR A 12 7.91 -12.08 5.79
N GLY A 13 9.22 -12.28 6.01
CA GLY A 13 9.76 -13.61 6.29
C GLY A 13 9.23 -14.25 7.57
N GLY A 14 8.56 -13.50 8.45
CA GLY A 14 8.11 -13.97 9.77
C GLY A 14 6.62 -13.82 10.06
N ASP A 15 5.89 -13.00 9.32
CA ASP A 15 4.47 -12.72 9.60
C ASP A 15 3.70 -12.25 8.35
N ALA A 16 2.38 -12.16 8.44
CA ALA A 16 1.49 -11.70 7.40
C ALA A 16 0.41 -10.75 7.93
N GLY A 17 -0.01 -9.81 7.10
CA GLY A 17 -1.09 -8.87 7.43
C GLY A 17 -1.98 -8.57 6.22
N MET A 18 -3.11 -7.93 6.51
CA MET A 18 -4.09 -7.50 5.51
C MET A 18 -4.55 -6.08 5.82
N GLY A 19 -4.57 -5.25 4.79
CA GLY A 19 -5.06 -3.87 4.84
C GLY A 19 -5.96 -3.53 3.65
N MET A 20 -6.47 -2.32 3.66
CA MET A 20 -7.28 -1.78 2.58
C MET A 20 -6.82 -0.39 2.23
N PHE A 21 -6.58 -0.14 0.93
CA PHE A 21 -6.17 1.15 0.42
C PHE A 21 -7.26 1.75 -0.46
N VAL A 22 -7.34 3.07 -0.45
CA VAL A 22 -8.12 3.88 -1.36
C VAL A 22 -7.17 4.68 -2.23
N PHE A 23 -7.34 4.60 -3.54
CA PHE A 23 -6.61 5.38 -4.54
C PHE A 23 -7.55 6.42 -5.12
N GLU A 24 -7.21 7.70 -4.99
CA GLU A 24 -8.05 8.83 -5.39
C GLU A 24 -7.18 10.02 -5.80
N GLY A 25 -7.29 10.49 -7.05
CA GLY A 25 -6.65 11.73 -7.48
C GLY A 25 -5.14 11.81 -7.25
N GLY A 26 -4.42 10.69 -7.38
CA GLY A 26 -2.97 10.63 -7.12
C GLY A 26 -2.60 10.48 -5.64
N ARG A 27 -3.58 10.39 -4.74
CA ARG A 27 -3.40 10.12 -3.31
C ARG A 27 -3.77 8.69 -2.98
N VAL A 28 -3.07 8.14 -2.00
CA VAL A 28 -3.37 6.83 -1.45
C VAL A 28 -3.48 6.95 0.06
N TYR A 29 -4.50 6.33 0.63
CA TYR A 29 -4.68 6.25 2.07
C TYR A 29 -5.34 4.94 2.46
N GLY A 30 -5.12 4.49 3.69
CA GLY A 30 -5.62 3.19 4.13
C GLY A 30 -5.32 2.87 5.58
N ALA A 31 -5.77 1.68 5.98
CA ALA A 31 -5.52 1.12 7.31
C ALA A 31 -5.48 -0.41 7.26
N ASP A 32 -4.91 -1.01 8.29
CA ASP A 32 -4.92 -2.45 8.51
C ASP A 32 -5.58 -2.82 9.86
N ARG A 33 -5.71 -4.12 10.11
CA ARG A 33 -6.23 -4.63 11.39
C ARG A 33 -5.31 -4.37 12.59
N GLY A 34 -4.03 -4.16 12.33
CA GLY A 34 -3.04 -3.78 13.33
C GLY A 34 -3.13 -2.30 13.71
N THR A 35 -4.09 -1.55 13.18
CA THR A 35 -4.28 -0.10 13.40
C THR A 35 -3.18 0.78 12.80
N ALA A 36 -2.34 0.22 11.92
CA ALA A 36 -1.41 1.01 11.14
C ALA A 36 -2.18 1.89 10.15
N ARG A 37 -1.69 3.12 9.95
CA ARG A 37 -2.24 4.10 9.01
C ARG A 37 -1.30 4.24 7.83
N TYR A 38 -1.86 4.28 6.63
CA TYR A 38 -1.12 4.41 5.39
C TYR A 38 -1.52 5.72 4.74
N ASP A 39 -0.55 6.57 4.43
CA ASP A 39 -0.77 7.84 3.77
C ASP A 39 0.32 8.06 2.72
N GLY A 40 -0.05 8.50 1.52
CA GLY A 40 0.94 8.74 0.48
C GLY A 40 0.38 9.19 -0.85
N SER A 41 1.17 8.97 -1.89
CA SER A 41 0.87 9.37 -3.26
C SER A 41 1.28 8.32 -4.27
N TYR A 42 0.69 8.42 -5.46
CA TYR A 42 1.07 7.61 -6.59
C TYR A 42 1.09 8.44 -7.87
N GLU A 43 2.03 8.12 -8.74
CA GLU A 43 2.20 8.76 -10.05
C GLU A 43 2.59 7.73 -11.10
N ILE A 44 2.26 7.98 -12.36
CA ILE A 44 2.74 7.13 -13.47
C ILE A 44 4.14 7.60 -13.84
N ASP A 45 5.11 6.70 -13.76
CA ASP A 45 6.46 6.92 -14.24
C ASP A 45 6.45 7.06 -15.77
N ALA A 46 6.96 8.19 -16.26
CA ALA A 46 6.92 8.50 -17.69
C ALA A 46 7.74 7.53 -18.55
N VAL A 47 8.78 6.90 -17.97
CA VAL A 47 9.71 6.02 -18.67
C VAL A 47 9.25 4.57 -18.59
N THR A 48 9.02 4.06 -17.37
CA THR A 48 8.67 2.65 -17.17
C THR A 48 7.19 2.37 -17.42
N LYS A 49 6.36 3.41 -17.45
CA LYS A 49 4.89 3.34 -17.50
C LYS A 49 4.27 2.61 -16.30
N GLN A 50 5.05 2.30 -15.28
CA GLN A 50 4.56 1.75 -14.02
C GLN A 50 4.04 2.86 -13.13
N VAL A 51 3.14 2.49 -12.22
CA VAL A 51 2.75 3.39 -11.13
C VAL A 51 3.81 3.30 -10.06
N ARG A 52 4.43 4.43 -9.73
CA ARG A 52 5.29 4.57 -8.56
C ARG A 52 4.43 4.98 -7.39
N LEU A 53 4.37 4.11 -6.38
CA LEU A 53 3.66 4.31 -5.13
C LEU A 53 4.67 4.68 -4.05
N ARG A 54 4.38 5.74 -3.30
CA ARG A 54 5.12 6.14 -2.11
C ARG A 54 4.17 6.23 -0.93
N LEU A 55 4.48 5.55 0.16
CA LEU A 55 3.65 5.48 1.36
C LEU A 55 4.47 5.77 2.59
N LYS A 56 3.89 6.51 3.53
CA LYS A 56 4.28 6.48 4.93
C LYS A 56 3.31 5.58 5.67
N VAL A 57 3.85 4.55 6.31
CA VAL A 57 3.12 3.67 7.22
C VAL A 57 3.38 4.13 8.64
N THR A 58 2.33 4.55 9.35
CA THR A 58 2.42 5.05 10.72
C THR A 58 1.82 4.02 11.67
N PHE A 59 2.64 3.57 12.63
CA PHE A 59 2.26 2.60 13.63
C PHE A 59 2.04 3.29 14.98
N PRO A 60 0.93 3.01 15.69
CA PRO A 60 0.73 3.54 17.01
C PRO A 60 1.65 2.87 18.04
N PRO A 61 1.81 3.48 19.23
CA PRO A 61 2.53 2.86 20.34
C PRO A 61 1.98 1.48 20.69
N HIS A 62 2.86 0.57 21.13
CA HIS A 62 2.50 -0.75 21.67
C HIS A 62 1.76 -1.68 20.71
N VAL A 63 1.97 -1.49 19.40
CA VAL A 63 1.51 -2.41 18.36
C VAL A 63 2.70 -3.16 17.80
N MET A 64 2.61 -4.49 17.86
CA MET A 64 3.54 -5.38 17.15
C MET A 64 3.29 -5.26 15.65
N THR A 65 4.33 -4.90 14.90
CA THR A 65 4.27 -4.81 13.45
C THR A 65 4.58 -6.15 12.79
N VAL A 66 4.21 -6.30 11.52
CA VAL A 66 4.57 -7.45 10.67
C VAL A 66 6.09 -7.64 10.52
N PHE A 67 6.88 -6.64 10.88
CA PHE A 67 8.34 -6.65 10.92
C PHE A 67 8.92 -7.20 12.24
N GLY A 68 8.06 -7.59 13.19
CA GLY A 68 8.46 -8.04 14.53
C GLY A 68 8.98 -6.92 15.42
N LEU A 69 8.63 -5.66 15.10
CA LEU A 69 9.04 -4.48 15.85
C LEU A 69 7.85 -3.90 16.61
N GLU A 70 8.08 -3.51 17.86
CA GLU A 70 7.14 -2.78 18.71
C GLU A 70 7.89 -1.66 19.43
N TYR A 71 7.29 -0.46 19.49
CA TYR A 71 7.85 0.68 20.21
C TYR A 71 6.80 1.33 21.13
N PRO A 72 7.21 1.96 22.24
CA PRO A 72 6.32 2.66 23.16
C PRO A 72 5.93 4.08 22.69
N PHE A 73 6.17 4.40 21.41
CA PHE A 73 5.86 5.68 20.79
C PHE A 73 5.39 5.46 19.35
N GLU A 74 4.70 6.45 18.80
CA GLU A 74 4.31 6.44 17.38
C GLU A 74 5.57 6.53 16.52
N TRP A 75 5.63 5.69 15.49
CA TRP A 75 6.75 5.65 14.57
C TRP A 75 6.27 5.31 13.16
N SER A 76 7.13 5.54 12.18
CA SER A 76 6.77 5.35 10.78
C SER A 76 7.85 4.69 9.95
N VAL A 77 7.41 3.97 8.92
CA VAL A 77 8.26 3.40 7.87
C VAL A 77 7.83 4.00 6.54
N ASP A 78 8.80 4.46 5.76
CA ASP A 78 8.54 4.91 4.39
C ASP A 78 8.67 3.69 3.47
N CYS A 79 7.72 3.52 2.56
CA CYS A 79 7.61 2.40 1.63
C CYS A 79 7.48 2.90 0.19
N GLU A 80 8.15 2.22 -0.74
CA GLU A 80 7.99 2.43 -2.17
C GLU A 80 7.68 1.11 -2.89
N ALA A 81 6.85 1.18 -3.92
CA ALA A 81 6.55 0.04 -4.79
C ALA A 81 6.26 0.50 -6.23
N ALA A 82 6.54 -0.37 -7.19
CA ALA A 82 6.17 -0.19 -8.59
C ALA A 82 5.04 -1.16 -8.95
N LEU A 83 3.92 -0.62 -9.46
CA LEU A 83 2.72 -1.39 -9.83
C LEU A 83 2.46 -1.29 -11.32
N ASP A 84 1.88 -2.35 -11.89
CA ASP A 84 1.38 -2.33 -13.26
C ASP A 84 -0.02 -1.68 -13.28
N PRO A 85 -0.20 -0.50 -13.90
CA PRO A 85 -1.50 0.18 -13.92
C PRO A 85 -2.59 -0.56 -14.69
N LEU A 86 -2.24 -1.57 -15.49
CA LEU A 86 -3.16 -2.31 -16.34
C LEU A 86 -3.73 -3.57 -15.68
N LYS A 87 -3.26 -3.91 -14.48
CA LYS A 87 -3.71 -5.10 -13.75
C LYS A 87 -4.60 -4.72 -12.58
N ASP A 88 -5.68 -5.48 -12.42
CA ASP A 88 -6.54 -5.42 -11.24
C ASP A 88 -5.93 -6.16 -10.06
N GLU A 89 -4.98 -7.07 -10.29
CA GLU A 89 -4.26 -7.78 -9.23
C GLU A 89 -2.78 -8.00 -9.56
N GLY A 90 -1.97 -8.14 -8.52
CA GLY A 90 -0.56 -8.47 -8.71
C GLY A 90 0.24 -8.52 -7.43
N GLN A 91 1.43 -9.09 -7.53
CA GLN A 91 2.41 -9.16 -6.45
C GLN A 91 3.55 -8.18 -6.72
N VAL A 92 3.98 -7.44 -5.70
CA VAL A 92 5.06 -6.47 -5.77
C VAL A 92 6.03 -6.66 -4.61
N LEU A 93 7.31 -6.41 -4.88
CA LEU A 93 8.29 -6.19 -3.82
C LEU A 93 8.13 -4.75 -3.32
N VAL A 94 8.17 -4.57 -2.01
CA VAL A 94 8.10 -3.26 -1.37
C VAL A 94 9.46 -2.92 -0.78
N ASP A 95 10.04 -1.84 -1.28
CA ASP A 95 11.22 -1.23 -0.68
C ASP A 95 10.78 -0.40 0.52
N ASN A 96 11.55 -0.43 1.61
CA ASN A 96 11.21 0.34 2.80
C ASN A 96 12.43 0.87 3.54
N SER A 97 12.23 1.90 4.34
CA SER A 97 13.30 2.62 5.05
C SER A 97 14.01 1.81 6.14
N ILE A 98 13.45 0.66 6.54
CA ILE A 98 14.07 -0.27 7.51
C ILE A 98 14.82 -1.42 6.86
N GLY A 99 14.82 -1.50 5.51
CA GLY A 99 15.57 -2.48 4.74
C GLY A 99 15.09 -3.93 4.87
N GLN A 100 13.90 -4.16 5.44
CA GLN A 100 13.35 -5.50 5.57
C GLN A 100 12.59 -5.90 4.30
N ARG A 101 12.66 -7.19 3.93
CA ARG A 101 11.91 -7.68 2.77
C ARG A 101 10.41 -7.75 3.09
N LEU A 102 9.60 -7.07 2.27
CA LEU A 102 8.14 -7.12 2.31
C LEU A 102 7.62 -7.42 0.91
N ILE A 103 6.71 -8.39 0.80
CA ILE A 103 6.00 -8.69 -0.44
C ILE A 103 4.54 -8.33 -0.22
N ALA A 104 3.96 -7.56 -1.14
CA ALA A 104 2.54 -7.21 -1.12
C ALA A 104 1.82 -7.79 -2.33
N HIS A 105 0.61 -8.29 -2.11
CA HIS A 105 -0.36 -8.64 -3.13
C HIS A 105 -1.49 -7.61 -3.08
N TYR A 106 -1.81 -6.98 -4.21
CA TYR A 106 -2.93 -6.06 -4.33
C TYR A 106 -4.05 -6.68 -5.15
N LEU A 107 -5.29 -6.33 -4.80
CA LEU A 107 -6.50 -6.69 -5.55
C LEU A 107 -7.45 -5.49 -5.60
N PHE A 108 -7.82 -5.08 -6.81
CA PHE A 108 -8.88 -4.11 -7.04
C PHE A 108 -10.23 -4.70 -6.62
N LEU A 109 -10.91 -4.04 -5.68
CA LEU A 109 -12.19 -4.51 -5.14
C LEU A 109 -13.36 -3.85 -5.83
N ARG A 110 -13.32 -2.52 -5.95
CA ARG A 110 -14.40 -1.73 -6.55
C ARG A 110 -13.95 -0.31 -6.86
N PRO A 111 -14.60 0.37 -7.83
CA PRO A 111 -14.39 1.80 -8.04
C PRO A 111 -14.94 2.61 -6.85
N LEU A 112 -14.42 3.84 -6.71
CA LEU A 112 -15.00 4.81 -5.79
C LEU A 112 -16.40 5.21 -6.24
N PRO A 113 -17.33 5.50 -5.32
CA PRO A 113 -18.62 6.08 -5.68
C PRO A 113 -18.43 7.36 -6.49
N GLY A 114 -19.10 7.46 -7.64
CA GLY A 114 -19.00 8.63 -8.52
C GLY A 114 -17.74 8.70 -9.39
N ALA A 115 -16.83 7.72 -9.31
CA ALA A 115 -15.73 7.62 -10.24
C ALA A 115 -16.27 7.37 -11.66
N PRO A 116 -15.67 7.99 -12.71
CA PRO A 116 -16.07 7.71 -14.08
C PRO A 116 -15.98 6.21 -14.35
N ALA A 117 -17.00 5.64 -14.99
CA ALA A 117 -16.87 4.29 -15.52
C ALA A 117 -15.70 4.28 -16.50
N LEU A 118 -14.76 3.34 -16.35
CA LEU A 118 -13.77 3.08 -17.38
C LEU A 118 -14.53 2.74 -18.66
N MET A 119 -14.43 3.59 -19.68
CA MET A 119 -14.84 3.18 -21.03
C MET A 119 -13.94 2.01 -21.42
N GLN A 120 -14.55 0.85 -21.60
CA GLN A 120 -13.89 -0.36 -22.10
C GLN A 120 -13.51 -0.19 -23.57
#